data_AF-A0A813WT64-F1
#
_entry.id   AF-A0A813WT64-F1
#
_cell.length_a   1.000
_cell.length_b   1.000
_cell.length_c   1.000
_cell.angle_alpha   90.00
_cell.angle_beta   90.00
_cell.angle_gamma   90.00
#
_symmetry.space_group_name_H-M   'P 1'
#
loop_
_entity.id
_entity.type
_entity.pdbx_description
1 polymer ?
#
loop_
_entity_poly.entity_id
_entity_poly.type
_entity_poly.pdbx_seq_one_letter_code
_entity_poly.pdbx_strand_id
1 'polypeptide(L)'
;MATNQNFDEIYNYAKKNENSDLIYKSLLLQSDVLNFIPKNETFSILHHIVNNANVDLFNKVIAIPNLRFILLTKTLTKPAKDILDISRENSTKSKQHDMMYKTIKRLTELDKFVDYAKCNQTEQCKQMLNLGDSNLVNMKPPYSNSTIFC
;
A
#
# COMPACT_ATOMS: atom_id res chain seq x y z
N MET A 1 6.12 -14.94 27.79
CA MET A 1 5.82 -15.75 26.59
C MET A 1 4.94 -14.91 25.70
N ALA A 2 5.48 -14.34 24.61
CA ALA A 2 4.70 -13.51 23.70
C ALA A 2 3.78 -14.42 22.89
N THR A 3 2.48 -14.13 22.92
CA THR A 3 1.45 -14.83 22.15
C THR A 3 1.76 -14.67 20.66
N ASN A 4 2.16 -15.77 20.02
CA ASN A 4 2.05 -15.93 18.58
C ASN A 4 0.56 -15.84 18.23
N GLN A 5 0.04 -14.63 18.03
CA GLN A 5 -1.28 -14.47 17.43
C GLN A 5 -1.25 -15.15 16.07
N ASN A 6 -2.21 -16.02 15.81
CA ASN A 6 -2.22 -16.83 14.60
C ASN A 6 -2.44 -15.90 13.40
N PHE A 7 -1.56 -15.96 12.39
CA PHE A 7 -1.68 -15.18 11.15
C PHE A 7 -3.10 -15.24 10.56
N ASP A 8 -3.74 -16.41 10.63
CA ASP A 8 -5.11 -16.62 10.12
C ASP A 8 -6.13 -15.71 10.82
N GLU A 9 -5.95 -15.46 12.12
CA GLU A 9 -6.84 -14.60 12.91
C GLU A 9 -6.72 -13.14 12.44
N ILE A 10 -5.49 -12.64 12.30
CA ILE A 10 -5.23 -11.29 11.83
C ILE A 10 -5.68 -11.08 10.39
N TYR A 11 -5.48 -12.09 9.53
CA TYR A 11 -5.99 -12.09 8.17
C TYR A 11 -7.53 -11.99 8.13
N ASN A 12 -8.21 -12.75 8.99
CA ASN A 12 -9.67 -12.71 9.09
C ASN A 12 -10.20 -11.37 9.60
N TYR A 13 -9.52 -10.74 10.57
CA TYR A 13 -9.86 -9.39 11.02
C TYR A 13 -9.70 -8.37 9.89
N ALA A 14 -8.60 -8.43 9.13
CA ALA A 14 -8.39 -7.54 7.99
C ALA A 14 -9.48 -7.72 6.91
N LYS A 15 -9.83 -8.97 6.59
CA LYS A 15 -10.87 -9.32 5.63
C LYS A 15 -12.25 -8.76 6.02
N LYS A 16 -12.59 -8.80 7.30
CA LYS A 16 -13.87 -8.28 7.85
C LYS A 16 -13.84 -6.78 8.18
N ASN A 17 -12.68 -6.13 8.08
CA ASN A 17 -12.45 -4.76 8.53
C ASN A 17 -12.74 -4.54 10.03
N GLU A 18 -12.28 -5.47 10.87
CA GLU A 18 -12.48 -5.45 12.32
C GLU A 18 -11.14 -5.28 13.06
N ASN A 19 -11.18 -4.77 14.30
CA ASN A 19 -10.03 -4.74 15.21
C ASN A 19 -8.74 -4.14 14.62
N SER A 20 -8.82 -2.99 13.96
CA SER A 20 -7.70 -2.30 13.30
C SER A 20 -6.44 -2.17 14.18
N ASP A 21 -6.60 -1.88 15.47
CA ASP A 21 -5.46 -1.73 16.39
C ASP A 21 -4.76 -3.06 16.67
N LEU A 22 -5.51 -4.17 16.71
CA LEU A 22 -4.93 -5.49 16.88
C LEU A 22 -4.17 -5.93 15.62
N ILE A 23 -4.74 -5.64 14.44
CA ILE A 23 -4.06 -5.84 13.16
C ILE A 23 -2.74 -5.08 13.15
N TYR A 24 -2.77 -3.78 13.46
CA TYR A 24 -1.57 -2.95 13.48
C TYR A 24 -0.51 -3.47 14.46
N LYS A 25 -0.89 -3.78 15.71
CA LYS A 25 0.04 -4.34 16.71
C LYS A 25 0.67 -5.65 16.26
N SER A 26 -0.11 -6.51 15.61
CA SER A 26 0.40 -7.78 15.09
C SER A 26 1.39 -7.57 13.95
N LEU A 27 1.08 -6.65 13.03
CA LEU A 27 1.96 -6.30 11.91
C LEU A 27 3.27 -5.62 12.36
N LEU A 28 3.28 -4.94 13.52
CA LEU A 28 4.52 -4.44 14.11
C LEU A 28 5.44 -5.56 14.61
N LEU A 29 4.86 -6.69 15.05
CA LEU A 29 5.61 -7.86 15.51
C LEU A 29 6.02 -8.78 14.35
N GLN A 30 5.18 -8.85 13.30
CA GLN A 30 5.35 -9.71 12.13
C GLN A 30 5.02 -8.91 10.87
N SER A 31 5.96 -8.11 10.38
CA SER A 31 5.70 -7.25 9.22
C SER A 31 5.71 -7.98 7.88
N ASP A 32 6.34 -9.15 7.83
CA ASP A 32 6.44 -10.03 6.67
C ASP A 32 5.07 -10.51 6.19
N VAL A 33 4.11 -10.69 7.11
CA VAL A 33 2.78 -11.16 6.77
C VAL A 33 1.89 -10.11 6.09
N LEU A 34 2.24 -8.82 6.15
CA LEU A 34 1.45 -7.72 5.55
C LEU A 34 1.20 -7.94 4.05
N ASN A 35 2.23 -8.40 3.36
CA ASN A 35 2.21 -8.60 1.91
C ASN A 35 2.00 -10.08 1.53
N PHE A 36 1.94 -10.99 2.50
CA PHE A 36 1.77 -12.40 2.24
C PHE A 36 0.34 -12.70 1.76
N ILE A 37 0.22 -13.46 0.67
CA ILE A 37 -1.06 -13.93 0.14
C ILE A 37 -1.19 -15.43 0.45
N PRO A 38 -2.16 -15.84 1.28
CA PRO A 38 -2.38 -17.25 1.61
C PRO A 38 -2.60 -18.13 0.37
N LYS A 39 -2.30 -19.44 0.47
CA LYS A 39 -2.32 -20.36 -0.69
C LYS A 39 -3.64 -20.37 -1.46
N ASN A 40 -4.77 -20.19 -0.77
CA ASN A 40 -6.13 -20.26 -1.33
C ASN A 40 -6.85 -18.91 -1.37
N GLU A 41 -6.13 -17.80 -1.20
CA GLU A 41 -6.70 -16.47 -1.19
C GLU A 41 -6.13 -15.62 -2.33
N THR A 42 -6.90 -14.65 -2.77
CA THR A 42 -6.51 -13.70 -3.83
C THR A 42 -5.77 -12.48 -3.27
N PHE A 43 -6.13 -12.10 -2.04
CA PHE A 43 -5.75 -10.87 -1.38
C PHE A 43 -4.83 -11.17 -0.19
N SER A 44 -3.95 -10.22 0.11
CA SER A 44 -3.16 -10.16 1.36
C SER A 44 -3.88 -9.28 2.37
N ILE A 45 -3.31 -9.12 3.56
CA ILE A 45 -3.77 -8.14 4.55
C ILE A 45 -3.78 -6.73 3.94
N LEU A 46 -2.70 -6.31 3.27
CA LEU A 46 -2.63 -4.99 2.62
C LEU A 46 -3.76 -4.78 1.60
N HIS A 47 -4.03 -5.79 0.77
CA HIS A 47 -5.13 -5.72 -0.19
C HIS A 47 -6.49 -5.52 0.48
N HIS A 48 -6.76 -6.22 1.59
CA HIS A 48 -8.02 -6.05 2.34
C HIS A 48 -8.13 -4.67 2.98
N ILE A 49 -7.04 -4.13 3.55
CA ILE A 49 -7.01 -2.76 4.10
C ILE A 49 -7.41 -1.74 3.03
N VAL A 50 -6.85 -1.86 1.83
CA VAL A 50 -7.14 -0.98 0.68
C VAL A 50 -8.56 -1.19 0.17
N ASN A 51 -8.98 -2.45 -0.01
CA ASN A 51 -10.31 -2.79 -0.51
C ASN A 51 -11.44 -2.32 0.42
N ASN A 52 -11.19 -2.33 1.73
CA ASN A 52 -12.14 -1.86 2.75
C ASN A 52 -12.04 -0.35 3.02
N ALA A 53 -11.13 0.36 2.34
CA ALA A 53 -10.83 1.78 2.55
C ALA A 53 -10.60 2.18 4.02
N ASN A 54 -9.87 1.34 4.76
CA ASN A 54 -9.49 1.64 6.13
C ASN A 54 -8.28 2.59 6.14
N VAL A 55 -8.55 3.87 5.92
CA VAL A 55 -7.53 4.92 5.74
C VAL A 55 -6.64 5.06 6.97
N ASP A 56 -7.21 5.00 8.18
CA ASP A 56 -6.46 5.14 9.42
C ASP A 56 -5.47 3.99 9.61
N LEU A 57 -5.92 2.75 9.37
CA LEU A 57 -5.04 1.58 9.43
C LEU A 57 -3.99 1.65 8.31
N PHE A 58 -4.38 2.03 7.10
CA PHE A 58 -3.46 2.18 5.98
C PHE A 58 -2.31 3.15 6.31
N ASN A 59 -2.63 4.35 6.82
CA ASN A 59 -1.64 5.35 7.21
C ASN A 59 -0.68 4.85 8.30
N LYS A 60 -1.14 3.94 9.17
CA LYS A 60 -0.27 3.28 10.16
C LYS A 60 0.63 2.22 9.51
N VAL A 61 0.07 1.35 8.66
CA VAL A 61 0.82 0.20 8.10
C VAL A 61 1.81 0.59 7.00
N ILE A 62 1.61 1.72 6.31
CA ILE A 62 2.56 2.19 5.30
C ILE A 62 3.92 2.60 5.88
N ALA A 63 3.98 2.86 7.19
CA ALA A 63 5.23 3.16 7.89
C ALA A 63 5.97 1.90 8.38
N ILE A 64 5.38 0.71 8.22
CA ILE A 64 5.97 -0.55 8.69
C ILE A 64 7.09 -0.98 7.73
N PRO A 65 8.26 -1.43 8.24
CA PRO A 65 9.34 -1.97 7.40
C PRO A 65 8.89 -3.15 6.53
N ASN A 66 9.49 -3.29 5.35
CA ASN A 66 9.19 -4.35 4.37
C ASN A 66 7.84 -4.24 3.64
N LEU A 67 7.14 -3.11 3.71
CA LEU A 67 5.98 -2.86 2.86
C LEU A 67 6.36 -3.02 1.38
N ARG A 68 5.54 -3.76 0.62
CA ARG A 68 5.63 -3.85 -0.83
C ARG A 68 4.45 -3.11 -1.43
N PHE A 69 4.69 -1.89 -1.90
CA PHE A 69 3.63 -1.04 -2.42
C PHE A 69 3.08 -1.57 -3.76
N ILE A 70 3.95 -2.02 -4.66
CA ILE A 70 3.56 -2.70 -5.90
C ILE A 70 3.32 -4.19 -5.59
N LEU A 71 2.29 -4.48 -4.81
CA LEU A 71 1.87 -5.84 -4.50
C LEU A 71 0.73 -6.25 -5.45
N LEU A 72 0.96 -7.31 -6.22
CA LEU A 72 -0.03 -7.88 -7.11
C LEU A 72 -0.90 -8.92 -6.42
N THR A 73 -2.19 -8.93 -6.75
CA THR A 73 -3.14 -9.97 -6.34
C THR A 73 -2.80 -11.34 -6.95
N LYS A 74 -3.12 -12.42 -6.21
CA LYS A 74 -2.91 -13.79 -6.66
C LYS A 74 -4.17 -14.31 -7.35
N THR A 75 -4.17 -14.38 -8.67
CA THR A 75 -5.33 -14.83 -9.44
C THR A 75 -4.89 -15.72 -10.60
N LEU A 76 -5.64 -16.80 -10.85
CA LEU A 76 -5.41 -17.71 -11.98
C LEU A 76 -6.29 -17.37 -13.19
N THR A 77 -7.42 -16.67 -12.98
CA THR A 77 -8.47 -16.50 -14.00
C THR A 77 -8.70 -15.06 -14.43
N LYS A 78 -8.25 -14.09 -13.62
CA LYS A 78 -8.32 -12.66 -13.90
C LYS A 78 -6.92 -12.05 -13.97
N PRO A 79 -6.73 -10.92 -14.68
CA PRO A 79 -5.49 -10.15 -14.61
C PRO A 79 -5.15 -9.81 -13.16
N ALA A 80 -3.88 -9.96 -12.80
CA ALA A 80 -3.39 -9.51 -11.51
C ALA A 80 -3.50 -7.98 -11.44
N LYS A 81 -4.11 -7.49 -10.37
CA LYS A 81 -4.25 -6.07 -10.04
C LYS A 81 -3.32 -5.70 -8.91
N ASP A 82 -2.76 -4.50 -8.95
CA ASP A 82 -2.05 -3.91 -7.81
C ASP A 82 -3.00 -3.16 -6.87
N ILE A 83 -2.46 -2.58 -5.80
CA ILE A 83 -3.25 -1.79 -4.83
C ILE A 83 -3.78 -0.46 -5.41
N LEU A 84 -3.13 0.10 -6.44
CA LEU A 84 -3.60 1.31 -7.11
C LEU A 84 -4.82 1.00 -7.99
N ASP A 85 -4.80 -0.13 -8.70
CA ASP A 85 -5.93 -0.60 -9.50
C ASP A 85 -7.15 -0.91 -8.62
N ILE A 86 -6.95 -1.62 -7.51
CA ILE A 86 -8.03 -1.93 -6.55
C ILE A 86 -8.62 -0.64 -5.97
N SER A 87 -7.79 0.31 -5.54
CA SER A 87 -8.28 1.57 -4.99
C SER A 87 -8.99 2.43 -6.03
N ARG A 88 -8.51 2.45 -7.28
CA ARG A 88 -9.17 3.15 -8.40
C ARG A 88 -10.56 2.59 -8.66
N GLU A 89 -10.70 1.28 -8.76
CA GLU A 89 -11.99 0.60 -9.02
C GLU A 89 -13.02 0.89 -7.93
N ASN A 90 -12.56 1.09 -6.70
CA ASN A 90 -13.42 1.37 -5.56
C ASN A 90 -13.62 2.87 -5.27
N SER A 91 -12.89 3.76 -5.94
CA SER A 91 -12.81 5.19 -5.61
C SER A 91 -14.16 5.92 -5.53
N THR A 92 -15.16 5.47 -6.29
CA THR A 92 -16.50 6.08 -6.32
C THR A 92 -17.46 5.50 -5.28
N LYS A 93 -17.07 4.47 -4.51
CA LYS A 93 -17.95 3.78 -3.55
C LYS A 93 -18.24 4.61 -2.29
N SER A 94 -17.26 5.36 -1.79
CA SER A 94 -17.43 6.25 -0.63
C SER A 94 -16.34 7.32 -0.56
N LYS A 95 -16.52 8.30 0.32
CA LYS A 95 -15.50 9.33 0.60
C LYS A 95 -14.17 8.72 1.06
N GLN A 96 -14.23 7.68 1.89
CA GLN A 96 -13.04 6.98 2.37
C GLN A 96 -12.32 6.25 1.22
N HIS A 97 -13.06 5.66 0.27
CA HIS A 97 -12.45 5.03 -0.90
C HIS A 97 -11.79 6.05 -1.84
N ASP A 98 -12.43 7.21 -2.06
CA ASP A 98 -11.82 8.31 -2.82
C ASP A 98 -10.53 8.81 -2.13
N MET A 99 -10.56 8.98 -0.81
CA MET A 99 -9.38 9.36 -0.03
C MET A 99 -8.27 8.31 -0.10
N MET A 100 -8.61 7.02 -0.01
CA MET A 100 -7.67 5.91 -0.19
C MET A 100 -7.01 5.95 -1.57
N TYR A 101 -7.81 6.08 -2.64
CA TYR A 101 -7.30 6.17 -4.02
C TYR A 101 -6.36 7.37 -4.20
N LYS A 102 -6.77 8.56 -3.76
CA LYS A 102 -5.93 9.77 -3.84
C LYS A 102 -4.62 9.61 -3.07
N THR A 103 -4.67 8.98 -1.90
CA THR A 103 -3.48 8.71 -1.08
C THR A 103 -2.53 7.76 -1.80
N ILE A 104 -3.03 6.62 -2.31
CA ILE A 104 -2.21 5.63 -3.01
C ILE A 104 -1.64 6.22 -4.31
N LYS A 105 -2.44 6.95 -5.09
CA LYS A 105 -2.01 7.62 -6.31
C LYS A 105 -0.84 8.59 -6.05
N ARG A 106 -0.95 9.41 -5.00
CA ARG A 106 0.11 10.35 -4.60
C ARG A 106 1.40 9.61 -4.23
N LEU A 107 1.30 8.51 -3.49
CA LEU A 107 2.46 7.69 -3.12
C LEU A 107 3.12 7.05 -4.36
N THR A 108 2.34 6.54 -5.30
CA THR A 108 2.86 6.05 -6.59
C THR A 108 3.54 7.14 -7.41
N GLU A 109 3.01 8.36 -7.42
CA GLU A 109 3.62 9.49 -8.11
C GLU A 109 4.93 9.92 -7.45
N LEU A 110 5.02 9.88 -6.11
CA LEU A 110 6.28 10.10 -5.39
C LEU A 110 7.35 9.06 -5.74
N ASP A 111 6.99 7.78 -5.77
CA ASP A 111 7.93 6.71 -6.18
C ASP A 111 8.48 6.95 -7.59
N LYS A 112 7.58 7.27 -8.55
CA LYS A 112 7.97 7.58 -9.93
C LYS A 112 8.91 8.80 -10.01
N PHE A 113 8.62 9.85 -9.24
CA PHE A 113 9.46 11.03 -9.19
C PHE A 113 10.87 10.69 -8.68
N VAL A 114 10.95 9.90 -7.61
CA VAL A 114 12.22 9.43 -7.04
C VAL A 114 13.00 8.60 -8.07
N ASP A 115 12.34 7.75 -8.84
CA ASP A 115 13.00 6.93 -9.86
C ASP A 115 13.49 7.76 -11.05
N TYR A 116 12.71 8.73 -11.54
CA TYR A 116 13.18 9.68 -12.54
C TYR A 116 14.39 10.49 -12.06
N ALA A 117 14.38 10.92 -10.80
CA ALA A 117 15.49 11.66 -10.20
C ALA A 117 16.77 10.80 -10.13
N LYS A 118 16.67 9.53 -9.74
CA LYS A 118 17.82 8.59 -9.75
C LYS A 118 18.39 8.37 -11.14
N CYS A 119 17.53 8.32 -12.16
CA CYS A 119 17.93 8.13 -13.56
C CYS A 119 18.35 9.42 -14.27
N ASN A 120 18.53 10.54 -13.55
CA ASN A 120 18.84 11.86 -14.10
C ASN A 120 17.86 12.33 -15.20
N GLN A 121 16.60 11.92 -15.15
CA GLN A 121 15.55 12.34 -16.11
C GLN A 121 14.95 13.68 -15.71
N THR A 122 15.74 14.75 -15.83
CA THR A 122 15.39 16.08 -15.30
C THR A 122 14.12 16.68 -15.91
N GLU A 123 13.85 16.45 -17.21
CA GLU A 123 12.66 17.01 -17.87
C GLU A 123 11.36 16.36 -17.36
N GLN A 124 11.40 15.07 -17.05
CA GLN A 124 10.29 14.27 -16.54
C GLN A 124 10.00 14.69 -15.09
N CYS A 125 11.04 14.90 -14.28
CA CYS A 125 10.90 15.51 -12.97
C CYS A 125 10.23 16.89 -13.06
N LYS A 126 10.70 17.79 -13.95
CA LYS A 126 10.09 19.11 -14.15
C LYS A 126 8.63 19.03 -14.58
N GLN A 127 8.29 18.11 -15.50
CA GLN A 127 6.91 17.91 -15.94
C GLN A 127 6.00 17.50 -14.77
N MET A 128 6.44 16.56 -13.93
CA MET A 128 5.67 16.15 -12.75
C MET A 128 5.46 17.30 -11.77
N LEU A 129 6.50 18.11 -11.50
CA LEU A 129 6.42 19.26 -10.60
C LEU A 129 5.54 20.39 -11.13
N ASN A 130 5.50 20.58 -12.44
CA ASN A 130 4.68 21.61 -13.08
C ASN A 130 3.20 21.19 -13.21
N LEU A 131 2.90 19.88 -13.22
CA LEU A 131 1.56 19.34 -13.47
C LEU A 131 0.80 18.92 -12.21
N GLY A 132 1.47 18.68 -11.09
CA GLY A 132 0.80 18.11 -9.93
C GLY A 132 1.60 18.28 -8.65
N ASP A 133 1.13 19.19 -7.81
CA ASP A 133 1.47 19.31 -6.39
C ASP A 133 2.95 19.64 -6.10
N SER A 134 3.23 20.94 -5.92
CA SER A 134 4.53 21.49 -5.52
C SER A 134 5.08 20.88 -4.21
N ASN A 135 4.25 20.17 -3.44
CA ASN A 135 4.67 19.46 -2.23
C ASN A 135 5.36 18.12 -2.51
N LEU A 136 5.37 17.60 -3.74
CA LEU A 136 6.08 16.35 -4.06
C LEU A 136 7.58 16.44 -3.77
N VAL A 137 8.19 17.63 -3.92
CA VAL A 137 9.62 17.86 -3.66
C VAL A 137 9.96 17.72 -2.16
N ASN A 138 9.00 18.01 -1.28
CA ASN A 138 9.24 18.12 0.16
C ASN A 138 8.87 16.85 0.94
N MET A 139 8.49 15.77 0.25
CA MET A 139 8.00 14.56 0.89
C MET A 139 8.72 13.32 0.36
N LYS A 140 9.17 12.47 1.29
CA LYS A 140 9.65 11.11 0.97
C LYS A 140 8.49 10.11 1.19
N PRO A 141 8.34 9.06 0.37
CA PRO A 141 7.45 7.96 0.68
C PRO A 141 7.70 7.41 2.09
N PRO A 142 6.65 7.14 2.89
CA PRO A 142 6.79 6.71 4.28
C PRO A 142 7.27 5.26 4.41
N TYR A 143 7.17 4.46 3.34
CA TYR A 143 7.72 3.11 3.29
C TYR A 143 9.18 3.15 2.81
N SER A 144 10.08 2.78 3.71
CA SER A 144 11.48 2.58 3.39
C SER A 144 11.66 1.24 2.66
N ASN A 145 11.80 1.28 1.34
CA ASN A 145 12.68 0.37 0.60
C ASN A 145 13.03 0.99 -0.76
N SER A 146 14.03 1.87 -0.75
CA SER A 146 14.86 2.08 -1.92
C SER A 146 15.57 0.78 -2.26
N THR A 147 14.94 -0.08 -3.05
CA THR A 147 15.58 -1.20 -3.74
C THR A 147 15.73 -0.75 -5.19
N ILE A 148 16.71 0.12 -5.47
CA ILE A 148 18.00 -0.20 -6.11
C ILE A 148 17.81 -1.15 -7.30
N PHE A 149 17.69 -0.56 -8.49
CA PHE A 149 18.45 -0.93 -9.69
C PHE A 149 18.54 0.33 -10.56
N CYS A 150 19.75 0.87 -10.69
CA CYS A 150 20.14 1.68 -11.83
C CYS A 150 20.77 0.75 -12.87
#